data_AF-A0A9J6EZ70-F1
#
_entry.id   AF-A0A9J6EZ70-F1
#
_cell.length_a   1.000
_cell.length_b   1.000
_cell.length_c   1.000
_cell.angle_alpha   90.00
_cell.angle_beta   90.00
_cell.angle_gamma   90.00
#
_symmetry.space_group_name_H-M   'P 1'
#
loop_
_entity.id
_entity.type
_entity.pdbx_description
1 polymer ?
#
loop_
_entity_poly.entity_id
_entity_poly.type
_entity_poly.pdbx_seq_one_letter_code
_entity_poly.pdbx_strand_id
1 'polypeptide(L)'
;MQQGSLVKPVRFPIRKHVYPTNIEKMGVRTAIQIFSPPVTAALSFLKDQAVHTCDTKFANVAPTMEFMTNMYRWFVLMDVSNCEQHIHQNNPDTRQFSDTKDPRLHWLELVFLEYIELLKEASSPENFLTKETYHALVFTTVSNVQCIQFLLNECDFTFVLTRKFSSDPIESLFGFLRRTAGCNDVMDVRSAVSGLEKILKTGIVTSSDRSNVNSSTSFCSSRAVSGSEVHLCGDWAPWEQFRWWSIQGKLTASYYLFEE
;
A
#
# COMPACT_ATOMS: atom_id res chain seq x y z
N MET A 1 12.59 26.56 -10.55
CA MET A 1 13.66 25.60 -10.21
C MET A 1 13.86 24.66 -11.40
N GLN A 2 15.11 24.49 -11.88
CA GLN A 2 15.52 23.87 -13.17
C GLN A 2 15.08 24.57 -14.48
N GLN A 3 14.30 25.65 -14.42
CA GLN A 3 14.04 26.47 -15.61
C GLN A 3 15.34 27.12 -16.08
N GLY A 4 15.86 26.69 -17.22
CA GLY A 4 17.07 27.24 -17.85
C GLY A 4 18.31 26.35 -17.81
N SER A 5 18.31 25.22 -17.09
CA SER A 5 19.46 24.30 -17.06
C SER A 5 19.46 23.34 -18.25
N LEU A 6 20.62 23.18 -18.92
CA LEU A 6 20.81 22.32 -20.09
C LEU A 6 20.57 20.83 -19.76
N VAL A 7 20.97 20.40 -18.57
CA VAL A 7 20.78 19.03 -18.07
C VAL A 7 19.93 19.08 -16.82
N LYS A 8 18.85 18.29 -16.81
CA LYS A 8 17.98 18.14 -15.64
C LYS A 8 18.37 16.85 -14.90
N PRO A 9 18.79 16.92 -13.62
CA PRO A 9 19.22 15.74 -12.87
C PRO A 9 18.08 14.74 -12.64
N VAL A 10 16.82 15.20 -12.64
CA VAL A 10 15.64 14.32 -12.54
C VAL A 10 14.58 14.77 -13.53
N ARG A 11 14.01 13.81 -14.26
CA ARG A 11 12.94 14.04 -15.24
C ARG A 11 11.55 14.23 -14.61
N PHE A 12 11.36 13.72 -13.39
CA PHE A 12 10.05 13.46 -12.78
C PHE A 12 9.38 14.63 -12.05
N PRO A 13 10.05 15.46 -11.22
CA PRO A 13 9.37 16.48 -10.44
C PRO A 13 8.89 17.63 -11.34
N ILE A 14 7.64 17.51 -11.80
CA ILE A 14 6.89 18.52 -12.55
C ILE A 14 6.02 19.30 -11.55
N ARG A 15 5.60 20.53 -11.91
CA ARG A 15 4.69 21.39 -11.12
C ARG A 15 3.54 20.63 -10.43
N LYS A 16 2.94 19.64 -11.09
CA LYS A 16 1.86 18.79 -10.53
C LYS A 16 2.22 17.97 -9.29
N HIS A 17 3.51 17.72 -9.04
CA HIS A 17 3.96 17.00 -7.83
C HIS A 17 3.93 17.91 -6.60
N VAL A 18 4.23 19.20 -6.78
CA VAL A 18 4.29 20.18 -5.68
C VAL A 18 2.94 20.90 -5.52
N TYR A 19 2.25 21.15 -6.63
CA TYR A 19 0.98 21.86 -6.68
C TYR A 19 -0.06 21.03 -7.46
N PRO A 20 -0.49 19.88 -6.92
CA PRO A 20 -1.49 19.04 -7.57
C PRO A 20 -2.86 19.72 -7.58
N THR A 21 -3.56 19.64 -8.70
CA THR A 21 -5.00 19.96 -8.79
C THR A 21 -5.83 18.92 -8.01
N ASN A 22 -7.11 19.22 -7.74
CA ASN A 22 -7.98 18.29 -7.00
C ASN A 22 -8.10 16.90 -7.66
N ILE A 23 -8.00 16.82 -8.98
CA ILE A 23 -8.00 15.55 -9.71
C ILE A 23 -6.66 14.83 -9.54
N GLU A 24 -5.54 15.57 -9.64
CA GLU A 24 -4.19 15.01 -9.55
C GLU A 24 -3.84 14.51 -8.13
N LYS A 25 -4.47 15.07 -7.08
CA LYS A 25 -4.29 14.62 -5.69
C LYS A 25 -4.66 13.14 -5.48
N MET A 26 -5.56 12.61 -6.30
CA MET A 26 -5.93 11.18 -6.25
C MET A 26 -4.87 10.26 -6.88
N GLY A 27 -3.88 10.82 -7.58
CA GLY A 27 -2.85 10.06 -8.26
C GLY A 27 -1.75 9.57 -7.32
N VAL A 28 -1.93 8.38 -6.72
CA VAL A 28 -0.95 7.74 -5.83
C VAL A 28 0.45 7.65 -6.46
N ARG A 29 0.54 7.36 -7.76
CA ARG A 29 1.82 7.32 -8.50
C ARG A 29 2.59 8.64 -8.41
N THR A 30 1.90 9.78 -8.52
CA THR A 30 2.54 11.10 -8.46
C THR A 30 3.12 11.34 -7.06
N ALA A 31 2.40 10.93 -6.01
CA ALA A 31 2.89 11.04 -4.63
C ALA A 31 4.15 10.18 -4.40
N ILE A 32 4.13 8.91 -4.82
CA ILE A 32 5.30 8.01 -4.66
C ILE A 32 6.51 8.51 -5.44
N GLN A 33 6.30 9.09 -6.62
CA GLN A 33 7.39 9.63 -7.44
C GLN A 33 8.18 10.74 -6.74
N ILE A 34 7.55 11.51 -5.84
CA ILE A 34 8.24 12.53 -5.03
C ILE A 34 9.30 11.86 -4.17
N PHE A 35 8.95 10.77 -3.48
CA PHE A 35 9.84 10.05 -2.56
C PHE A 35 10.85 9.13 -3.24
N SER A 36 10.84 9.05 -4.57
CA SER A 36 11.61 8.04 -5.30
C SER A 36 13.15 8.23 -5.18
N PRO A 37 13.94 7.13 -5.26
CA PRO A 37 15.39 7.18 -5.16
C PRO A 37 16.08 8.14 -6.15
N PRO A 38 15.62 8.30 -7.40
CA PRO A 38 16.19 9.31 -8.30
C PRO A 38 16.05 10.75 -7.77
N VAL A 39 14.97 11.07 -7.06
CA VAL A 39 14.76 12.40 -6.48
C VAL A 39 15.69 12.61 -5.29
N THR A 40 15.78 11.65 -4.37
CA THR A 40 16.69 11.76 -3.21
C THR A 40 18.15 11.79 -3.65
N ALA A 41 18.54 11.01 -4.66
CA ALA A 41 19.89 11.05 -5.24
C ALA A 41 20.23 12.43 -5.84
N ALA A 42 19.28 13.06 -6.53
CA ALA A 42 19.50 14.40 -7.05
C ALA A 42 19.58 15.47 -5.95
N LEU A 43 18.79 15.34 -4.88
CA LEU A 43 18.94 16.23 -3.71
C LEU A 43 20.31 16.04 -3.05
N SER A 44 20.81 14.80 -2.96
CA SER A 44 22.18 14.53 -2.49
C SER A 44 23.22 15.24 -3.35
N PHE A 45 23.11 15.08 -4.66
CA PHE A 45 24.02 15.73 -5.61
C PHE A 45 24.00 17.25 -5.47
N LEU A 46 22.81 17.86 -5.32
CA LEU A 46 22.68 19.30 -5.14
C LEU A 46 23.23 19.79 -3.79
N LYS A 47 23.09 18.99 -2.73
CA LYS A 47 23.72 19.25 -1.43
C LYS A 47 25.24 19.28 -1.55
N ASP A 48 25.81 18.31 -2.26
CA ASP A 48 27.26 18.22 -2.46
C ASP A 48 27.77 19.38 -3.31
N GLN A 49 27.03 19.78 -4.35
CA GLN A 49 27.37 20.96 -5.16
C GLN A 49 27.26 22.27 -4.39
N ALA A 50 26.30 22.41 -3.46
CA ALA A 50 26.13 23.62 -2.66
C ALA A 50 27.37 23.98 -1.84
N VAL A 51 28.16 22.97 -1.44
CA VAL A 51 29.47 23.16 -0.77
C VAL A 51 30.47 23.87 -1.68
N HIS A 52 30.37 23.68 -3.00
CA HIS A 52 31.31 24.20 -3.99
C HIS A 52 30.86 25.50 -4.67
N THR A 53 29.55 25.75 -4.81
CA THR A 53 29.01 26.83 -5.67
C THR A 53 28.45 28.03 -4.92
N CYS A 54 28.62 28.11 -3.59
CA CYS A 54 28.03 29.15 -2.72
C CYS A 54 26.49 29.24 -2.76
N ASP A 55 25.79 28.32 -3.44
CA ASP A 55 24.33 28.24 -3.46
C ASP A 55 23.83 27.46 -2.23
N THR A 56 23.56 28.18 -1.15
CA THR A 56 23.17 27.58 0.14
C THR A 56 21.74 27.03 0.16
N LYS A 57 20.96 27.15 -0.92
CA LYS A 57 19.55 26.72 -0.97
C LYS A 57 19.34 25.24 -0.65
N PHE A 58 20.31 24.39 -0.98
CA PHE A 58 20.25 22.94 -0.76
C PHE A 58 21.14 22.47 0.39
N ALA A 59 21.79 23.39 1.13
CA ALA A 59 22.73 23.02 2.19
C ALA A 59 22.05 22.22 3.33
N ASN A 60 20.79 22.53 3.65
CA ASN A 60 20.03 21.87 4.73
C ASN A 60 18.99 20.85 4.23
N VAL A 61 19.24 20.18 3.09
CA VAL A 61 18.29 19.22 2.51
C VAL A 61 18.31 17.84 3.19
N ALA A 62 19.27 17.59 4.09
CA ALA A 62 19.49 16.27 4.68
C ALA A 62 18.27 15.70 5.44
N PRO A 63 17.57 16.45 6.30
CA PRO A 63 16.38 15.94 7.00
C PRO A 63 15.26 15.59 6.01
N THR A 64 15.11 16.36 4.94
CA THR A 64 14.13 16.07 3.89
C THR A 64 14.47 14.77 3.15
N MET A 65 15.74 14.55 2.81
CA MET A 65 16.17 13.30 2.17
C MET A 65 15.92 12.08 3.06
N GLU A 66 16.20 12.19 4.35
CA GLU A 66 15.95 11.14 5.33
C GLU A 66 14.45 10.79 5.40
N PHE A 67 13.59 11.80 5.55
CA PHE A 67 12.15 11.63 5.51
C PHE A 67 11.68 10.95 4.23
N MET A 68 12.13 11.43 3.08
CA MET A 68 11.75 10.86 1.79
C MET A 68 12.18 9.40 1.66
N THR A 69 13.37 9.07 2.16
CA THR A 69 13.91 7.71 2.11
C THR A 69 13.13 6.75 3.01
N ASN A 70 12.83 7.17 4.25
CA ASN A 70 12.06 6.37 5.19
C ASN A 70 10.63 6.13 4.70
N MET A 71 9.96 7.17 4.19
CA MET A 71 8.60 7.05 3.65
C MET A 71 8.56 6.18 2.38
N TYR A 72 9.54 6.33 1.48
CA TYR A 72 9.63 5.47 0.29
C TYR A 72 9.85 4.01 0.66
N ARG A 73 10.77 3.74 1.59
CA ARG A 73 11.07 2.38 2.05
C ARG A 73 9.85 1.73 2.69
N TRP A 74 9.15 2.46 3.57
CA TRP A 74 7.89 2.00 4.14
C TRP A 74 6.86 1.64 3.06
N PHE A 75 6.65 2.53 2.09
CA PHE A 75 5.70 2.28 1.00
C PHE A 75 6.05 1.01 0.22
N VAL A 76 7.32 0.85 -0.12
CA VAL A 76 7.82 -0.28 -0.92
C VAL A 76 7.63 -1.62 -0.20
N LEU A 77 7.87 -1.67 1.12
CA LEU A 77 7.66 -2.87 1.93
C LEU A 77 6.17 -3.24 2.02
N MET A 78 5.29 -2.26 1.95
CA MET A 78 3.83 -2.44 2.02
C MET A 78 3.18 -2.72 0.65
N ASP A 79 3.93 -2.61 -0.45
CA ASP A 79 3.47 -2.82 -1.83
C ASP A 79 4.25 -3.93 -2.58
N VAL A 80 4.56 -5.04 -1.89
CA VAL A 80 5.17 -6.21 -2.51
C VAL A 80 4.11 -7.01 -3.26
N SER A 81 4.22 -7.01 -4.59
CA SER A 81 3.20 -7.51 -5.51
C SER A 81 3.42 -8.94 -6.01
N ASN A 82 4.68 -9.38 -6.11
CA ASN A 82 5.05 -10.68 -6.65
C ASN A 82 6.50 -11.06 -6.24
N CYS A 83 6.86 -12.33 -6.43
CA CYS A 83 8.16 -12.87 -6.02
C CYS A 83 9.35 -12.43 -6.90
N GLU A 84 9.11 -11.80 -8.06
CA GLU A 84 10.14 -11.36 -9.01
C GLU A 84 10.38 -9.83 -8.96
N GLN A 85 9.58 -9.09 -8.17
CA GLN A 85 9.61 -7.63 -8.13
C GLN A 85 11.01 -7.11 -7.76
N HIS A 86 11.67 -7.75 -6.80
CA HIS A 86 13.02 -7.40 -6.37
C HIS A 86 14.09 -7.58 -7.44
N ILE A 87 13.88 -8.52 -8.37
CA ILE A 87 14.77 -8.75 -9.50
C ILE A 87 14.56 -7.64 -10.53
N HIS A 88 13.31 -7.38 -10.93
CA HIS A 88 13.00 -6.38 -11.94
C HIS A 88 13.32 -4.95 -11.51
N GLN A 89 13.09 -4.62 -10.23
CA GLN A 89 13.37 -3.31 -9.67
C GLN A 89 14.79 -3.18 -9.14
N ASN A 90 15.57 -4.27 -9.09
CA ASN A 90 16.86 -4.34 -8.43
C ASN A 90 16.83 -3.74 -7.01
N ASN A 91 15.79 -4.10 -6.24
CA ASN A 91 15.55 -3.56 -4.90
C ASN A 91 15.21 -4.69 -3.93
N PRO A 92 16.11 -5.04 -2.98
CA PRO A 92 15.89 -6.14 -2.04
C PRO A 92 14.68 -5.92 -1.11
N ASP A 93 14.31 -4.67 -0.82
CA ASP A 93 13.14 -4.39 0.03
C ASP A 93 11.83 -4.84 -0.63
N THR A 94 11.77 -4.99 -1.96
CA THR A 94 10.58 -5.49 -2.67
C THR A 94 10.46 -7.01 -2.74
N ARG A 95 11.26 -7.75 -1.99
CA ARG A 95 11.17 -9.22 -1.94
C ARG A 95 9.94 -9.65 -1.15
N GLN A 96 9.34 -10.80 -1.49
CA GLN A 96 8.30 -11.41 -0.66
C GLN A 96 8.82 -11.70 0.77
N PHE A 97 7.92 -11.68 1.76
CA PHE A 97 8.26 -12.09 3.13
C PHE A 97 8.12 -13.61 3.23
N SER A 98 9.17 -14.31 3.60
CA SER A 98 9.17 -15.78 3.72
C SER A 98 9.74 -16.27 5.05
N ASP A 99 10.17 -15.35 5.91
CA ASP A 99 10.75 -15.64 7.22
C ASP A 99 10.19 -14.63 8.23
N THR A 100 9.84 -15.10 9.42
CA THR A 100 9.37 -14.25 10.51
C THR A 100 10.49 -13.47 11.18
N LYS A 101 11.74 -13.89 10.97
CA LYS A 101 12.95 -13.18 11.41
C LYS A 101 13.52 -12.24 10.35
N ASP A 102 12.75 -11.93 9.31
CA ASP A 102 13.19 -11.00 8.27
C ASP A 102 13.50 -9.62 8.87
N PRO A 103 14.72 -9.07 8.69
CA PRO A 103 15.11 -7.79 9.27
C PRO A 103 14.24 -6.62 8.80
N ARG A 104 13.53 -6.77 7.67
CA ARG A 104 12.59 -5.76 7.17
C ARG A 104 11.34 -5.65 8.05
N LEU A 105 10.89 -6.74 8.67
CA LEU A 105 9.79 -6.71 9.64
C LEU A 105 10.21 -5.95 10.89
N HIS A 106 11.41 -6.21 11.40
CA HIS A 106 11.99 -5.47 12.52
C HIS A 106 12.15 -3.97 12.21
N TRP A 107 12.58 -3.64 10.98
CA TRP A 107 12.67 -2.25 10.55
C TRP A 107 11.30 -1.55 10.54
N LEU A 108 10.23 -2.21 10.08
CA LEU A 108 8.87 -1.66 10.09
C LEU A 108 8.34 -1.45 11.52
N GLU A 109 8.53 -2.43 12.39
CA GLU A 109 7.92 -2.44 13.73
C GLU A 109 8.66 -1.54 14.73
N LEU A 110 9.99 -1.53 14.70
CA LEU A 110 10.78 -0.75 15.67
C LEU A 110 11.32 0.53 15.05
N VAL A 111 12.17 0.40 14.02
CA VAL A 111 12.94 1.54 13.49
C VAL A 111 12.04 2.61 12.87
N PHE A 112 11.07 2.20 12.05
CA PHE A 112 10.18 3.14 11.37
C PHE A 112 9.17 3.79 12.33
N LEU A 113 8.59 3.01 13.26
CA LEU A 113 7.63 3.58 14.22
C LEU A 113 8.32 4.53 15.21
N GLU A 114 9.51 4.19 15.69
CA GLU A 114 10.33 5.10 16.51
C GLU A 114 10.66 6.38 15.74
N TYR A 115 11.08 6.26 14.48
CA TYR A 115 11.34 7.42 13.61
C TYR A 115 10.12 8.33 13.46
N ILE A 116 8.93 7.77 13.24
CA ILE A 116 7.69 8.55 13.11
C ILE A 116 7.30 9.22 14.43
N GLU A 117 7.56 8.60 15.58
CA GLU A 117 7.30 9.22 16.88
C GLU A 117 8.26 10.38 17.16
N LEU A 118 9.57 10.20 16.91
CA LEU A 118 10.54 11.28 17.02
C LEU A 118 10.19 12.44 16.08
N LEU A 119 9.74 12.14 14.85
CA LEU A 119 9.30 13.16 13.90
C LEU A 119 8.08 13.93 14.42
N LYS A 120 7.14 13.25 15.08
CA LYS A 120 5.95 13.86 15.69
C LYS A 120 6.34 14.77 16.86
N GLU A 121 7.25 14.34 17.73
CA GLU A 121 7.75 15.14 18.86
C GLU A 121 8.53 16.38 18.41
N ALA A 122 9.29 16.27 17.31
CA ALA A 122 10.08 17.36 16.77
C ALA A 122 9.26 18.35 15.91
N SER A 123 8.04 17.99 15.51
CA SER A 123 7.21 18.79 14.59
C SER A 123 6.12 19.56 15.34
N SER A 124 5.74 20.74 14.84
CA SER A 124 4.52 21.40 15.28
C SER A 124 3.28 20.66 14.73
N PRO A 125 2.12 20.70 15.42
CA PRO A 125 0.91 19.99 14.98
C PRO A 125 0.45 20.36 13.56
N GLU A 126 0.71 21.60 13.12
CA GLU A 126 0.36 22.09 11.77
C GLU A 126 1.30 21.57 10.66
N ASN A 127 2.51 21.16 11.03
CA ASN A 127 3.55 20.71 10.10
C ASN A 127 3.75 19.17 10.12
N PHE A 128 2.88 18.46 10.83
CA PHE A 128 2.89 17.00 10.91
C PHE A 128 1.68 16.38 10.20
N LEU A 129 1.64 15.04 10.15
CA LEU A 129 0.48 14.29 9.69
C LEU A 129 -0.75 14.63 10.56
N THR A 130 -1.95 14.59 9.96
CA THR A 130 -3.17 14.69 10.75
C THR A 130 -3.25 13.52 11.73
N LYS A 131 -4.00 13.71 12.82
CA LYS A 131 -4.19 12.67 13.84
C LYS A 131 -4.67 11.35 13.24
N GLU A 132 -5.59 11.43 12.29
CA GLU A 132 -6.16 10.29 11.58
C GLU A 132 -5.11 9.60 10.71
N THR A 133 -4.32 10.37 9.94
CA THR A 133 -3.29 9.81 9.07
C THR A 133 -2.15 9.16 9.86
N TYR A 134 -1.72 9.80 10.95
CA TYR A 134 -0.71 9.22 11.85
C TYR A 134 -1.21 7.91 12.49
N HIS A 135 -2.42 7.90 13.06
CA HIS A 135 -2.99 6.67 13.62
C HIS A 135 -3.15 5.57 12.57
N ALA A 136 -3.62 5.90 11.37
CA ALA A 136 -3.73 4.94 10.27
C ALA A 136 -2.36 4.38 9.88
N LEU A 137 -1.33 5.23 9.78
CA LEU A 137 0.03 4.81 9.44
C LEU A 137 0.58 3.80 10.47
N VAL A 138 0.47 4.13 11.77
CA VAL A 138 0.92 3.26 12.86
C VAL A 138 0.12 1.96 12.86
N PHE A 139 -1.21 2.06 12.84
CA PHE A 139 -2.10 0.90 12.87
C PHE A 139 -1.83 -0.04 11.70
N THR A 140 -1.81 0.47 10.46
CA THR A 140 -1.56 -0.34 9.26
C THR A 140 -0.18 -1.00 9.31
N THR A 141 0.85 -0.31 9.82
CA THR A 141 2.19 -0.89 9.96
C THR A 141 2.21 -2.06 10.94
N VAL A 142 1.69 -1.85 12.16
CA VAL A 142 1.63 -2.88 13.21
C VAL A 142 0.78 -4.07 12.75
N SER A 143 -0.43 -3.80 12.22
CA SER A 143 -1.34 -4.85 11.76
C SER A 143 -0.74 -5.67 10.63
N ASN A 144 -0.05 -5.05 9.66
CA ASN A 144 0.57 -5.81 8.58
C ASN A 144 1.73 -6.68 9.07
N VAL A 145 2.58 -6.17 9.97
CA VAL A 145 3.69 -6.97 10.54
C VAL A 145 3.13 -8.18 11.30
N GLN A 146 2.15 -7.97 12.19
CA GLN A 146 1.52 -9.05 12.95
C GLN A 146 0.82 -10.06 12.03
N CYS A 147 0.14 -9.59 10.98
CA CYS A 147 -0.52 -10.46 10.01
C CYS A 147 0.50 -11.30 9.22
N ILE A 148 1.62 -10.71 8.79
CA ILE A 148 2.70 -11.46 8.12
C ILE A 148 3.25 -12.53 9.05
N GLN A 149 3.57 -12.19 10.30
CA GLN A 149 4.09 -13.14 11.28
C GLN A 149 3.11 -14.28 11.54
N PHE A 150 1.82 -13.97 11.71
CA PHE A 150 0.76 -14.96 11.90
C PHE A 150 0.63 -15.90 10.69
N LEU A 151 0.59 -15.35 9.47
CA LEU A 151 0.46 -16.16 8.25
C LEU A 151 1.65 -17.11 8.05
N LEU A 152 2.86 -16.66 8.38
CA LEU A 152 4.08 -17.47 8.24
C LEU A 152 4.24 -18.50 9.36
N ASN A 153 3.95 -18.16 10.62
CA ASN A 153 4.18 -19.04 11.77
C ASN A 153 2.99 -19.97 12.07
N GLU A 154 1.75 -19.46 11.99
CA GLU A 154 0.55 -20.18 12.46
C GLU A 154 -0.24 -20.81 11.31
N CYS A 155 -0.16 -20.22 10.10
CA CYS A 155 -0.88 -20.72 8.92
C CYS A 155 0.02 -21.48 7.93
N ASP A 156 1.32 -21.62 8.23
CA ASP A 156 2.31 -22.31 7.40
C ASP A 156 2.40 -21.81 5.93
N PHE A 157 2.21 -20.49 5.71
CA PHE A 157 2.37 -19.92 4.37
C PHE A 157 3.85 -19.92 3.98
N THR A 158 4.15 -20.34 2.75
CA THR A 158 5.53 -20.29 2.22
C THR A 158 6.06 -18.85 2.07
N PHE A 159 5.17 -17.92 1.76
CA PHE A 159 5.50 -16.49 1.67
C PHE A 159 4.24 -15.62 1.74
N VAL A 160 4.43 -14.33 2.00
CA VAL A 160 3.40 -13.30 2.05
C VAL A 160 3.74 -12.14 1.13
N LEU A 161 2.72 -11.65 0.40
CA LEU A 161 2.79 -10.49 -0.50
C LEU A 161 1.94 -9.36 0.07
N THR A 162 2.57 -8.29 0.53
CA THR A 162 1.89 -7.19 1.25
C THR A 162 0.89 -6.41 0.40
N ARG A 163 1.08 -6.38 -0.92
CA ARG A 163 0.09 -5.75 -1.83
C ARG A 163 -1.29 -6.41 -1.74
N LYS A 164 -1.38 -7.67 -1.31
CA LYS A 164 -2.66 -8.38 -1.15
C LYS A 164 -3.50 -7.87 0.02
N PHE A 165 -2.94 -7.03 0.90
CA PHE A 165 -3.68 -6.37 1.98
C PHE A 165 -4.32 -5.05 1.54
N SER A 166 -4.03 -4.56 0.34
CA SER A 166 -4.56 -3.29 -0.17
C SER A 166 -5.96 -3.41 -0.81
N SER A 167 -6.67 -2.29 -0.91
CA SER A 167 -7.95 -2.16 -1.63
C SER A 167 -7.80 -2.03 -3.14
N ASP A 168 -6.58 -1.93 -3.69
CA ASP A 168 -6.29 -1.77 -5.11
C ASP A 168 -7.10 -2.72 -6.03
N PRO A 169 -7.23 -4.03 -5.73
CA PRO A 169 -8.00 -4.93 -6.58
C PRO A 169 -9.49 -4.55 -6.66
N ILE A 170 -10.06 -4.06 -5.56
CA ILE A 170 -11.45 -3.61 -5.50
C ILE A 170 -11.61 -2.29 -6.27
N GLU A 171 -10.67 -1.36 -6.14
CA GLU A 171 -10.66 -0.11 -6.92
C GLU A 171 -10.53 -0.37 -8.42
N SER A 172 -9.70 -1.36 -8.80
CA SER A 172 -9.58 -1.82 -10.18
C SER A 172 -10.90 -2.40 -10.71
N LEU A 173 -11.62 -3.18 -9.88
CA LEU A 173 -12.96 -3.67 -10.21
C LEU A 173 -13.94 -2.51 -10.43
N PHE A 174 -13.96 -1.49 -9.56
CA PHE A 174 -14.80 -0.31 -9.76
C PHE A 174 -14.44 0.46 -11.03
N GLY A 175 -13.15 0.60 -11.35
CA GLY A 175 -12.68 1.16 -12.61
C GLY A 175 -13.15 0.35 -13.82
N PHE A 176 -13.15 -0.98 -13.72
CA PHE A 176 -13.67 -1.86 -14.76
C PHE A 176 -15.18 -1.70 -14.96
N LEU A 177 -15.96 -1.69 -13.88
CA LEU A 177 -17.41 -1.49 -13.95
C LEU A 177 -17.78 -0.15 -14.61
N ARG A 178 -17.05 0.93 -14.29
CA ARG A 178 -17.24 2.21 -14.98
C ARG A 178 -16.96 2.12 -16.48
N ARG A 179 -15.88 1.43 -16.88
CA ARG A 179 -15.54 1.25 -18.30
C ARG A 179 -16.60 0.44 -19.06
N THR A 180 -17.17 -0.60 -18.46
CA THR A 180 -18.21 -1.41 -19.12
C THR A 180 -19.53 -0.66 -19.27
N ALA A 181 -19.79 0.34 -18.42
CA ALA A 181 -20.90 1.27 -18.51
C ALA A 181 -20.60 2.52 -19.38
N GLY A 182 -19.64 2.45 -20.30
CA GLY A 182 -19.30 3.57 -21.19
C GLY A 182 -18.44 4.66 -20.55
N CYS A 183 -17.62 4.32 -19.56
CA CYS A 183 -16.82 5.25 -18.76
C CYS A 183 -17.67 6.27 -17.97
N ASN A 184 -18.88 5.86 -17.55
CA ASN A 184 -19.71 6.69 -16.69
C ASN A 184 -19.14 6.70 -15.25
N ASP A 185 -18.68 7.86 -14.79
CA ASP A 185 -18.15 8.03 -13.43
C ASP A 185 -19.22 7.92 -12.35
N VAL A 186 -20.48 8.18 -12.68
CA VAL A 186 -21.61 8.06 -11.75
C VAL A 186 -22.45 6.87 -12.16
N MET A 187 -22.11 5.71 -11.61
CA MET A 187 -22.80 4.46 -11.88
C MET A 187 -24.01 4.29 -10.95
N ASP A 188 -25.20 4.06 -11.53
CA ASP A 188 -26.36 3.68 -10.74
C ASP A 188 -26.30 2.19 -10.34
N VAL A 189 -27.09 1.82 -9.34
CA VAL A 189 -27.09 0.44 -8.81
C VAL A 189 -27.44 -0.59 -9.90
N ARG A 190 -28.33 -0.25 -10.84
CA ARG A 190 -28.72 -1.18 -11.92
C ARG A 190 -27.57 -1.42 -12.89
N SER A 191 -26.83 -0.38 -13.27
CA SER A 191 -25.64 -0.52 -14.12
C SER A 191 -24.55 -1.32 -13.42
N ALA A 192 -24.35 -1.10 -12.12
CA ALA A 192 -23.39 -1.86 -11.33
C ALA A 192 -23.73 -3.37 -11.30
N VAL A 193 -24.98 -3.71 -10.99
CA VAL A 193 -25.48 -5.09 -10.96
C VAL A 193 -25.36 -5.73 -12.34
N SER A 194 -25.79 -5.02 -13.39
CA SER A 194 -25.69 -5.53 -14.77
C SER A 194 -24.23 -5.76 -15.20
N GLY A 195 -23.32 -4.89 -14.78
CA GLY A 195 -21.89 -5.04 -15.00
C GLY A 195 -21.30 -6.27 -14.30
N LEU A 196 -21.66 -6.49 -13.04
CA LEU A 196 -21.26 -7.67 -12.28
C LEU A 196 -21.83 -8.97 -12.88
N GLU A 197 -23.12 -8.99 -13.23
CA GLU A 197 -23.72 -10.13 -13.92
C GLU A 197 -23.03 -10.44 -15.24
N LYS A 198 -22.67 -9.40 -16.01
CA LYS A 198 -21.92 -9.56 -17.25
C LYS A 198 -20.56 -10.20 -16.99
N ILE A 199 -19.82 -9.74 -15.99
CA ILE A 199 -18.52 -10.34 -15.59
C ILE A 199 -18.69 -11.83 -15.30
N LEU A 200 -19.69 -12.19 -14.49
CA LEU A 200 -19.93 -13.57 -14.08
C LEU A 200 -20.35 -14.47 -15.26
N LYS A 201 -21.22 -13.98 -16.15
CA LYS A 201 -21.71 -14.74 -17.32
C LYS A 201 -20.64 -14.92 -18.40
N THR A 202 -19.76 -13.94 -18.55
CA THR A 202 -18.74 -13.93 -19.62
C THR A 202 -17.38 -14.48 -19.17
N GLY A 203 -17.14 -14.59 -17.86
CA GLY A 203 -15.84 -15.00 -17.33
C GLY A 203 -14.71 -14.02 -17.67
N ILE A 204 -15.01 -12.76 -18.01
CA ILE A 204 -14.01 -11.76 -18.42
C ILE A 204 -12.96 -11.49 -17.32
N VAL A 205 -13.30 -11.77 -16.06
CA VAL A 205 -12.38 -11.73 -14.93
C VAL A 205 -11.96 -13.15 -14.59
N THR A 206 -10.73 -13.51 -14.99
CA THR A 206 -10.10 -14.78 -14.62
C THR A 206 -9.10 -14.55 -13.48
N SER A 207 -8.85 -15.58 -12.68
CA SER A 207 -7.70 -15.56 -11.78
C SER A 207 -6.41 -15.45 -12.59
N SER A 208 -5.38 -14.84 -12.00
CA SER A 208 -4.05 -14.82 -12.62
C SER A 208 -3.50 -16.24 -12.71
N ASP A 209 -2.86 -16.59 -13.82
CA ASP A 209 -2.18 -17.88 -14.02
C ASP A 209 -1.09 -18.15 -12.96
N ARG A 210 -0.62 -17.11 -12.28
CA ARG A 210 0.36 -17.16 -11.19
C ARG A 210 -0.25 -16.89 -9.81
N SER A 211 -1.56 -17.06 -9.64
CA SER A 211 -2.20 -16.93 -8.33
C SER A 211 -1.90 -18.14 -7.44
N ASN A 212 -1.95 -17.96 -6.12
CA ASN A 212 -1.81 -19.03 -5.14
C ASN A 212 -3.06 -19.94 -5.03
N VAL A 213 -4.08 -19.70 -5.88
CA VAL A 213 -5.29 -20.52 -5.97
C VAL A 213 -5.33 -21.19 -7.34
N ASN A 214 -5.61 -22.49 -7.38
CA ASN A 214 -5.72 -23.25 -8.62
C ASN A 214 -6.75 -22.61 -9.57
N SER A 215 -6.36 -22.38 -10.83
CA SER A 215 -7.25 -21.83 -11.87
C SER A 215 -8.50 -22.69 -12.11
N SER A 216 -8.47 -23.97 -11.76
CA SER A 216 -9.59 -24.91 -11.87
C SER A 216 -10.80 -24.60 -10.95
N THR A 217 -10.66 -23.73 -9.95
CA THR A 217 -11.78 -23.33 -9.07
C THR A 217 -12.46 -22.03 -9.51
N SER A 218 -12.05 -21.41 -10.62
CA SER A 218 -12.78 -20.29 -11.21
C SER A 218 -14.17 -20.78 -11.64
N PHE A 219 -15.21 -20.14 -11.10
CA PHE A 219 -16.61 -20.50 -11.25
C PHE A 219 -17.00 -20.61 -12.74
N CYS A 220 -17.00 -21.82 -13.29
CA CYS A 220 -17.49 -22.07 -14.63
C CYS A 220 -19.01 -22.22 -14.52
N SER A 221 -19.77 -21.19 -14.89
CA SER A 221 -21.23 -21.26 -14.96
C SER A 221 -21.67 -22.06 -16.19
N SER A 222 -21.33 -23.35 -16.21
CA SER A 222 -21.91 -24.30 -17.15
C SER A 222 -23.03 -25.05 -16.42
N ARG A 223 -24.20 -24.43 -16.30
CA ARG A 223 -25.42 -25.13 -15.88
C ARG A 223 -26.27 -25.44 -17.11
N ALA A 224 -26.29 -26.71 -17.50
CA ALA A 224 -27.55 -27.31 -17.94
C ALA A 224 -28.14 -27.99 -16.70
N VAL A 225 -29.22 -27.42 -16.16
CA VAL A 225 -29.98 -28.00 -15.06
C VAL A 225 -30.82 -29.14 -15.64
N SER A 226 -30.45 -30.39 -15.36
CA SER A 226 -31.39 -31.52 -15.39
C SER A 226 -31.55 -32.01 -13.96
N GLY A 227 -32.81 -32.02 -13.48
CA GLY A 227 -33.14 -32.32 -12.10
C GLY A 227 -32.74 -33.72 -11.67
N SER A 228 -31.94 -33.82 -10.62
CA SER A 228 -31.94 -34.91 -9.65
C SER A 228 -31.23 -34.42 -8.40
N GLU A 229 -31.72 -34.86 -7.24
CA GLU A 229 -31.30 -34.44 -5.89
C GLU A 229 -29.78 -34.42 -5.69
N VAL A 230 -29.25 -33.30 -5.19
CA VAL A 230 -27.87 -33.21 -4.72
C VAL A 230 -27.91 -33.25 -3.19
N HIS A 231 -27.37 -34.35 -2.65
CA HIS A 231 -27.01 -34.49 -1.25
C HIS A 231 -25.99 -33.40 -0.90
N LEU A 232 -26.37 -32.48 -0.01
CA LEU A 232 -25.49 -31.49 0.57
C LEU A 232 -24.62 -32.18 1.62
N CYS A 233 -23.40 -32.57 1.26
CA CYS A 233 -22.36 -32.82 2.25
C CYS A 233 -21.58 -31.51 2.45
N GLY A 234 -21.74 -30.93 3.63
CA GLY A 234 -21.10 -29.70 4.06
C GLY A 234 -19.61 -29.91 4.36
N ASP A 235 -18.85 -28.85 4.11
CA ASP A 235 -18.12 -28.13 5.16
C ASP A 235 -17.57 -26.84 4.54
N TRP A 236 -18.45 -25.84 4.47
CA TRP A 236 -18.05 -24.45 4.27
C TRP A 236 -18.06 -23.79 5.65
N ALA A 237 -16.87 -23.46 6.15
CA ALA A 237 -16.75 -22.57 7.31
C ALA A 237 -17.51 -21.27 6.99
N PRO A 238 -18.44 -20.81 7.86
CA PRO A 238 -19.27 -19.65 7.57
C PRO A 238 -18.45 -18.37 7.39
N TRP A 239 -18.72 -17.63 6.31
CA TRP A 239 -18.16 -16.30 6.03
C TRP A 239 -18.65 -15.20 7.02
N GLU A 240 -19.16 -15.58 8.19
CA GLU A 240 -19.66 -14.65 9.23
C GLU A 240 -18.63 -14.27 10.30
N GLN A 241 -17.37 -14.67 10.18
CA GLN A 241 -16.33 -14.40 11.19
C GLN A 241 -15.32 -13.30 10.86
N PHE A 242 -15.50 -12.55 9.76
CA PHE A 242 -14.84 -11.26 9.56
C PHE A 242 -15.76 -10.09 9.98
N ARG A 243 -16.28 -10.16 11.22
CA ARG A 243 -16.63 -8.94 11.94
C ARG A 243 -15.31 -8.27 12.31
N TRP A 244 -15.18 -7.00 11.94
CA TRP A 244 -14.26 -6.04 12.53
C TRP A 244 -14.04 -6.34 14.03
N TRP A 245 -12.93 -6.98 14.36
CA TRP A 245 -12.50 -7.10 15.75
C TRP A 245 -11.99 -5.74 16.19
N SER A 246 -12.90 -5.00 16.83
CA SER A 246 -12.56 -3.98 17.81
C SER A 246 -11.70 -4.65 18.88
N ILE A 247 -10.38 -4.46 18.83
CA ILE A 247 -9.50 -4.76 19.96
C ILE A 247 -9.67 -3.62 20.98
N GLN A 248 -10.81 -3.65 21.66
CA GLN A 248 -11.00 -3.06 22.98
C GLN A 248 -10.91 -4.20 23.99
N GLY A 249 -9.83 -4.22 24.77
CA GLY A 249 -9.78 -5.01 26.01
C GLY A 249 -8.65 -6.03 26.11
N LYS A 250 -7.45 -5.54 26.47
CA LYS A 250 -6.67 -5.99 27.65
C LYS A 250 -5.28 -5.35 27.62
N LEU A 251 -5.23 -4.05 27.89
CA LEU A 251 -4.11 -3.45 28.59
C LEU A 251 -4.58 -3.18 30.01
N THR A 252 -4.31 -4.13 30.89
CA THR A 252 -4.22 -3.88 32.32
C THR A 252 -3.05 -2.94 32.54
N ALA A 253 -3.31 -1.65 32.69
CA ALA A 253 -2.38 -0.68 33.24
C ALA A 253 -3.15 0.13 34.29
N SER A 254 -2.62 0.06 35.51
CA SER A 254 -3.15 0.67 36.73
C SER A 254 -3.52 2.14 36.53
N TYR A 255 -4.73 2.49 36.93
CA TYR A 255 -5.11 3.87 37.24
C TYR A 255 -4.26 4.35 38.41
N TYR A 256 -3.31 5.25 38.13
CA TYR A 256 -2.85 6.21 39.14
C TYR A 256 -3.68 7.47 38.99
N LEU A 257 -4.49 7.72 40.02
CA LEU A 257 -5.07 9.00 40.39
C LEU A 257 -3.99 10.09 40.37
N PHE A 258 -4.28 11.24 39.77
CA PHE A 258 -3.97 12.53 40.40
C PHE A 258 -4.92 13.60 39.84
N GLU A 259 -5.61 14.24 40.77
CA GLU A 259 -6.43 15.44 40.63
C GLU A 259 -5.54 16.64 40.25
N GLU A 260 -6.02 17.47 39.33
CA GLU A 260 -6.37 18.91 39.54
C GLU A 260 -7.11 19.45 38.30
#